data_AF-A0A9C9TDF1-F1
#
_entry.id   AF-A0A9C9TDF1-F1
#
_cell.length_a   1.000
_cell.length_b   1.000
_cell.length_c   1.000
_cell.angle_alpha   90.00
_cell.angle_beta   90.00
_cell.angle_gamma   90.00
#
_symmetry.space_group_name_H-M   'P 1'
#
loop_
_entity.id
_entity.type
_entity.pdbx_description
1 polymer ?
#
loop_
_entity_poly.entity_id
_entity_poly.type
_entity_poly.pdbx_seq_one_letter_code
_entity_poly.pdbx_strand_id
1 'polypeptide(L)'
;MVLASIAPLIPGLRHIVIAEASLRAVCARLDAASLPLPTWDDEVFLLHPPEIRAAQILLFNTINFSYWGDPKWTIDFRGQPQDGAWGMLGAIARAVQDEGFPLFDSAYLASISELDLRHVLRGNVEIPMFRDRLDILRQVGSVLVSEFDGRFVNLIGAAENDAVALVELLVDRFPSFNDVASLNGKVVAFYKRAQLATAMLYEAFEGEGWGDLRRTEELTVFADYKLPQVLR
;
A
#
# COMPACT_ATOMS: atom_id res chain seq x y z
N MET A 1 8.08 -12.27 11.09
CA MET A 1 8.10 -12.96 9.77
C MET A 1 9.18 -12.43 8.82
N VAL A 2 9.14 -11.15 8.43
CA VAL A 2 10.12 -10.53 7.50
C VAL A 2 11.55 -10.57 8.04
N LEU A 3 11.78 -10.06 9.26
CA LEU A 3 13.11 -10.03 9.88
C LEU A 3 13.71 -11.44 10.03
N ALA A 4 12.89 -12.43 10.39
CA ALA A 4 13.32 -13.82 10.50
C ALA A 4 13.79 -14.42 9.16
N SER A 5 13.20 -13.98 8.03
CA SER A 5 13.61 -14.44 6.70
C SER A 5 14.97 -13.91 6.28
N ILE A 6 15.32 -12.67 6.67
CA ILE A 6 16.54 -12.00 6.24
C ILE A 6 17.70 -12.12 7.23
N ALA A 7 17.43 -12.25 8.54
CA ALA A 7 18.47 -12.32 9.57
C ALA A 7 19.57 -13.37 9.28
N PRO A 8 19.27 -14.60 8.81
CA PRO A 8 20.29 -15.60 8.48
C PRO A 8 21.13 -15.28 7.24
N LEU A 9 20.76 -14.24 6.47
CA LEU A 9 21.42 -13.82 5.24
C LEU A 9 22.30 -12.59 5.43
N ILE A 10 22.01 -11.76 6.44
CA ILE A 10 22.74 -10.50 6.72
C ILE A 10 24.27 -10.69 6.71
N PRO A 11 24.87 -11.70 7.37
CA PRO A 11 26.32 -11.87 7.38
C PRO A 11 26.94 -12.11 6.00
N GLY A 12 26.15 -12.55 5.02
CA GLY A 12 26.59 -12.82 3.65
C GLY A 12 26.31 -11.70 2.65
N LEU A 13 25.65 -10.61 3.05
CA LEU A 13 25.37 -9.47 2.17
C LEU A 13 26.66 -8.66 1.94
N ARG A 14 27.02 -8.47 0.67
CA ARG A 14 28.31 -7.85 0.25
C ARG A 14 28.19 -6.73 -0.77
N HIS A 15 26.99 -6.50 -1.30
CA HIS A 15 26.76 -5.59 -2.43
C HIS A 15 26.43 -4.16 -1.98
N ILE A 16 25.99 -3.98 -0.74
CA ILE A 16 25.63 -2.70 -0.16
C ILE A 16 26.32 -2.60 1.20
N VAL A 17 26.94 -1.45 1.47
CA VAL A 17 27.56 -1.13 2.76
C VAL A 17 26.92 0.15 3.28
N ILE A 18 26.53 0.16 4.55
CA ILE A 18 26.04 1.36 5.21
C ILE A 18 27.24 2.24 5.58
N ALA A 19 27.24 3.50 5.11
CA ALA A 19 28.23 4.48 5.50
C ALA A 19 27.94 5.00 6.93
N GLU A 20 28.31 4.20 7.93
CA GLU A 20 28.05 4.41 9.36
C GLU A 20 28.40 5.82 9.87
N ALA A 21 29.53 6.37 9.45
CA ALA A 21 29.95 7.73 9.83
C ALA A 21 29.01 8.80 9.24
N SER A 22 28.62 8.64 7.98
CA SER A 22 27.66 9.54 7.32
C SER A 22 26.28 9.45 7.93
N LEU A 23 25.81 8.24 8.26
CA LEU A 23 24.54 8.02 8.95
C LEU A 23 24.52 8.73 10.30
N ARG A 24 25.54 8.52 11.14
CA ARG A 24 25.67 9.23 12.42
C ARG A 24 25.69 10.74 12.26
N ALA A 25 26.41 11.25 11.25
CA ALA A 25 26.47 12.67 10.98
C ALA A 25 25.12 13.26 10.54
N VAL A 26 24.28 12.48 9.84
CA VAL A 26 22.90 12.89 9.49
C VAL A 26 22.02 12.85 10.73
N CYS A 27 22.03 11.76 11.51
CA CYS A 27 21.23 11.64 12.73
C CYS A 27 21.54 12.75 13.74
N ALA A 28 22.81 13.14 13.91
CA ALA A 28 23.20 14.22 14.80
C ALA A 28 22.69 15.62 14.39
N ARG A 29 22.23 15.78 13.14
CA ARG A 29 21.65 17.02 12.60
C ARG A 29 20.12 17.02 12.58
N LEU A 30 19.49 15.88 12.85
CA LEU A 30 18.04 15.75 12.88
C LEU A 30 17.55 15.99 14.30
N ASP A 31 16.74 17.02 14.49
CA ASP A 31 15.95 17.18 15.71
C ASP A 31 14.65 16.40 15.55
N ALA A 32 14.49 15.31 16.31
CA ALA A 32 13.28 14.49 16.27
C ALA A 32 12.02 15.30 16.63
N ALA A 33 12.14 16.30 17.52
CA ALA A 33 11.02 17.16 17.89
C ALA A 33 10.60 18.11 16.75
N SER A 34 11.46 18.31 15.75
CA SER A 34 11.17 19.15 14.58
C SER A 34 10.54 18.38 13.41
N LEU A 35 10.40 17.07 13.50
CA LEU A 35 9.80 16.24 12.45
C LEU A 35 8.29 16.17 12.66
N PRO A 36 7.47 16.91 11.88
CA PRO A 36 6.03 16.80 12.00
C PRO A 36 5.58 15.40 11.59
N LEU A 37 4.70 14.80 12.38
CA LEU A 37 3.98 13.61 11.96
C LEU A 37 2.95 13.99 10.89
N PRO A 38 2.73 13.15 9.87
CA PRO A 38 1.66 13.38 8.91
C PRO A 38 0.31 13.33 9.63
N THR A 39 -0.58 14.27 9.32
CA THR A 39 -1.94 14.30 9.88
C THR A 39 -2.90 13.37 9.14
N TRP A 40 -2.51 12.86 7.96
CA TRP A 40 -3.37 12.06 7.09
C TRP A 40 -4.69 12.76 6.68
N ASP A 41 -4.74 14.08 6.83
CA ASP A 41 -5.86 14.96 6.53
C ASP A 41 -5.60 15.68 5.20
N ASP A 42 -5.82 14.97 4.10
CA ASP A 42 -5.75 15.51 2.75
C ASP A 42 -6.98 15.09 1.95
N GLU A 43 -7.35 15.89 0.95
CA GLU A 43 -8.51 15.66 0.08
C GLU A 43 -8.45 14.34 -0.69
N VAL A 44 -7.26 13.76 -0.90
CA VAL A 44 -7.14 12.43 -1.51
C VAL A 44 -7.61 11.31 -0.58
N PHE A 45 -7.80 11.56 0.72
CA PHE A 45 -8.29 10.58 1.69
C PHE A 45 -9.80 10.72 1.93
N LEU A 46 -10.49 9.58 1.91
CA LEU A 46 -11.92 9.50 2.19
C LEU A 46 -12.15 9.41 3.70
N LEU A 47 -12.19 10.57 4.38
CA LEU A 47 -12.21 10.63 5.84
C LEU A 47 -13.44 9.99 6.49
N HIS A 48 -14.61 10.09 5.83
CA HIS A 48 -15.87 9.57 6.38
C HIS A 48 -16.69 8.77 5.36
N PRO A 49 -17.40 7.73 5.84
CA PRO A 49 -17.32 7.16 7.18
C PRO A 49 -16.01 6.36 7.40
N PRO A 50 -15.57 6.10 8.65
CA PRO A 50 -14.28 5.44 8.96
C PRO A 50 -14.00 4.16 8.17
N GLU A 51 -15.02 3.33 7.95
CA GLU A 51 -14.91 2.10 7.18
C GLU A 51 -14.50 2.33 5.72
N ILE A 52 -14.86 3.47 5.14
CA ILE A 52 -14.49 3.85 3.77
C ILE A 52 -13.03 4.29 3.73
N ARG A 53 -12.55 5.03 4.76
CA ARG A 53 -11.12 5.36 4.89
C ARG A 53 -10.27 4.09 4.97
N ALA A 54 -10.69 3.14 5.81
CA ALA A 54 -10.00 1.86 5.97
C ALA A 54 -10.01 1.05 4.66
N ALA A 55 -11.15 0.98 3.97
CA ALA A 55 -11.27 0.33 2.67
C ALA A 55 -10.39 1.00 1.60
N GLN A 56 -10.31 2.34 1.58
CA GLN A 56 -9.45 3.09 0.68
C GLN A 56 -7.98 2.73 0.89
N ILE A 57 -7.51 2.70 2.13
CA ILE A 57 -6.12 2.37 2.47
C ILE A 57 -5.75 0.96 1.98
N LEU A 58 -6.62 -0.03 2.23
CA LEU A 58 -6.39 -1.40 1.78
C LEU A 58 -6.44 -1.53 0.26
N LEU A 59 -7.49 -0.99 -0.39
CA LEU A 59 -7.64 -1.01 -1.85
C LEU A 59 -6.46 -0.34 -2.53
N PHE A 60 -6.07 0.86 -2.08
CA PHE A 60 -4.90 1.58 -2.58
C PHE A 60 -3.66 0.70 -2.55
N ASN A 61 -3.37 0.05 -1.44
CA ASN A 61 -2.16 -0.78 -1.31
C ASN A 61 -2.18 -2.04 -2.20
N THR A 62 -3.35 -2.53 -2.64
CA THR A 62 -3.44 -3.61 -3.63
C THR A 62 -2.91 -3.20 -5.01
N ILE A 63 -2.93 -1.90 -5.34
CA ILE A 63 -2.52 -1.36 -6.65
C ILE A 63 -1.44 -0.27 -6.58
N ASN A 64 -0.84 -0.08 -5.40
CA ASN A 64 0.20 0.93 -5.13
C ASN A 64 1.60 0.51 -5.62
N PHE A 65 1.80 0.49 -6.93
CA PHE A 65 3.08 0.17 -7.57
C PHE A 65 3.20 0.87 -8.93
N SER A 66 4.39 0.82 -9.55
CA SER A 66 4.61 1.16 -10.97
C SER A 66 4.03 2.49 -11.46
N TYR A 67 4.51 3.60 -10.89
CA TYR A 67 4.19 4.97 -11.33
C TYR A 67 5.27 5.63 -12.20
N TRP A 68 6.14 4.83 -12.80
CA TRP A 68 7.24 5.30 -13.64
C TRP A 68 6.83 5.34 -15.12
N GLY A 69 7.52 6.14 -15.92
CA GLY A 69 7.25 6.26 -17.36
C GLY A 69 7.74 7.59 -17.88
N ASP A 70 7.87 7.70 -19.20
CA ASP A 70 8.12 8.95 -19.91
C ASP A 70 7.16 9.04 -21.10
N PRO A 71 6.06 9.82 -21.01
CA PRO A 71 5.69 10.67 -19.88
C PRO A 71 5.31 9.87 -18.64
N LYS A 72 5.47 10.48 -17.46
CA LYS A 72 4.96 9.92 -16.20
C LYS A 72 3.42 10.00 -16.18
N TRP A 73 2.77 8.96 -15.65
CA TRP A 73 1.33 8.97 -15.41
C TRP A 73 0.96 10.05 -14.40
N THR A 74 0.09 10.96 -14.83
CA THR A 74 -0.39 12.12 -14.07
C THR A 74 -1.88 12.30 -14.33
N ILE A 75 -2.66 12.45 -13.27
CA ILE A 75 -4.10 12.71 -13.33
C ILE A 75 -4.39 14.17 -13.06
N ASP A 76 -5.56 14.64 -13.47
CA ASP A 76 -6.17 15.84 -12.89
C ASP A 76 -7.00 15.44 -11.67
N PHE A 77 -6.64 15.96 -10.50
CA PHE A 77 -7.44 15.86 -9.29
C PHE A 77 -7.85 17.27 -8.86
N ARG A 78 -9.12 17.62 -9.11
CA ARG A 78 -9.71 18.93 -8.78
C ARG A 78 -8.92 20.12 -9.35
N GLY A 79 -8.49 20.02 -10.60
CA GLY A 79 -7.73 21.05 -11.29
C GLY A 79 -6.25 21.11 -10.94
N GLN A 80 -5.75 20.15 -10.15
CA GLN A 80 -4.34 20.03 -9.81
C GLN A 80 -3.75 18.74 -10.41
N PRO A 81 -2.60 18.81 -11.10
CA PRO A 81 -1.92 17.62 -11.59
C PRO A 81 -1.35 16.81 -10.42
N GLN A 82 -1.71 15.53 -10.33
CA GLN A 82 -1.23 14.60 -9.30
C GLN A 82 -0.63 13.35 -9.94
N ASP A 83 0.47 12.85 -9.37
CA ASP A 83 1.17 11.66 -9.87
C ASP A 83 1.58 10.73 -8.72
N GLY A 84 2.15 9.57 -9.06
CA GLY A 84 2.66 8.65 -8.04
C GLY A 84 1.55 8.11 -7.12
N ALA A 85 1.90 7.90 -5.85
CA ALA A 85 0.96 7.46 -4.83
C ALA A 85 -0.21 8.46 -4.63
N TRP A 86 0.09 9.76 -4.67
CA TRP A 86 -0.90 10.83 -4.55
C TRP A 86 -1.88 10.84 -5.73
N GLY A 87 -1.39 10.64 -6.95
CA GLY A 87 -2.24 10.48 -8.13
C GLY A 87 -3.15 9.25 -8.03
N MET A 88 -2.67 8.14 -7.47
CA MET A 88 -3.51 6.96 -7.26
C MET A 88 -4.59 7.17 -6.19
N LEU A 89 -4.24 7.78 -5.05
CA LEU A 89 -5.22 8.13 -4.02
C LEU A 89 -6.26 9.12 -4.56
N GLY A 90 -5.83 10.14 -5.29
CA GLY A 90 -6.71 11.11 -5.96
C GLY A 90 -7.60 10.46 -7.02
N ALA A 91 -7.11 9.49 -7.79
CA ALA A 91 -7.92 8.76 -8.77
C ALA A 91 -9.04 7.97 -8.08
N ILE A 92 -8.72 7.27 -6.99
CA ILE A 92 -9.70 6.52 -6.18
C ILE A 92 -10.70 7.48 -5.54
N ALA A 93 -10.24 8.57 -4.93
CA ALA A 93 -11.08 9.55 -4.27
C ALA A 93 -12.06 10.22 -5.25
N ARG A 94 -11.56 10.68 -6.41
CA ARG A 94 -12.37 11.26 -7.49
C ARG A 94 -13.43 10.28 -7.98
N ALA A 95 -13.04 9.03 -8.25
CA ALA A 95 -13.96 8.01 -8.74
C ALA A 95 -15.11 7.76 -7.75
N VAL A 96 -14.82 7.72 -6.45
CA VAL A 96 -15.82 7.43 -5.42
C VAL A 96 -16.67 8.67 -5.08
N GLN A 97 -16.04 9.80 -4.78
CA GLN A 97 -16.74 11.00 -4.29
C GLN A 97 -17.44 11.78 -5.39
N ASP A 98 -16.78 11.94 -6.54
CA ASP A 98 -17.23 12.87 -7.58
C ASP A 98 -18.00 12.15 -8.70
N GLU A 99 -17.69 10.87 -8.94
CA GLU A 99 -18.22 10.09 -10.08
C GLU A 99 -19.14 8.93 -9.67
N GLY A 100 -19.18 8.56 -8.38
CA GLY A 100 -20.09 7.54 -7.85
C GLY A 100 -19.72 6.10 -8.21
N PHE A 101 -18.47 5.81 -8.57
CA PHE A 101 -18.01 4.43 -8.76
C PHE A 101 -17.97 3.68 -7.42
N PRO A 102 -18.61 2.49 -7.31
CA PRO A 102 -18.67 1.75 -6.07
C PRO A 102 -17.40 0.90 -5.86
N LEU A 103 -16.23 1.53 -5.81
CA LEU A 103 -14.93 0.85 -5.70
C LEU A 103 -14.75 0.03 -4.40
N PHE A 104 -15.58 0.26 -3.40
CA PHE A 104 -15.60 -0.49 -2.13
C PHE A 104 -16.72 -1.52 -2.04
N ASP A 105 -17.55 -1.65 -3.07
CA ASP A 105 -18.44 -2.79 -3.26
C ASP A 105 -17.63 -3.93 -3.87
N SER A 106 -17.47 -5.03 -3.12
CA SER A 106 -16.62 -6.13 -3.55
C SER A 106 -17.17 -6.91 -4.75
N ALA A 107 -18.49 -6.94 -4.96
CA ALA A 107 -19.09 -7.59 -6.12
C ALA A 107 -18.87 -6.76 -7.39
N TYR A 108 -18.99 -5.43 -7.28
CA TYR A 108 -18.57 -4.53 -8.34
C TYR A 108 -17.06 -4.68 -8.60
N LEU A 109 -16.23 -4.66 -7.57
CA LEU A 109 -14.79 -4.77 -7.72
C LEU A 109 -14.38 -6.10 -8.38
N ALA A 110 -15.04 -7.22 -8.04
CA ALA A 110 -14.83 -8.53 -8.64
C ALA A 110 -15.13 -8.57 -10.14
N SER A 111 -16.03 -7.70 -10.60
CA SER A 111 -16.51 -7.64 -11.98
C SER A 111 -16.18 -6.34 -12.71
N ILE A 112 -15.36 -5.46 -12.12
CA ILE A 112 -15.03 -4.14 -12.67
C ILE A 112 -14.59 -4.28 -14.12
N SER A 113 -15.20 -3.48 -14.99
CA SER A 113 -14.89 -3.54 -16.41
C SER A 113 -13.55 -2.86 -16.70
N GLU A 114 -12.92 -3.24 -17.80
CA GLU A 114 -11.73 -2.54 -18.26
C GLU A 114 -12.02 -1.06 -18.53
N LEU A 115 -13.20 -0.77 -19.08
CA LEU A 115 -13.66 0.58 -19.39
C LEU A 115 -13.76 1.43 -18.12
N ASP A 116 -14.36 0.88 -17.06
CA ASP A 116 -14.49 1.58 -15.79
C ASP A 116 -13.13 1.83 -15.16
N LEU A 117 -12.25 0.82 -15.08
CA LEU A 117 -10.93 1.03 -14.51
C LEU A 117 -10.10 2.03 -15.33
N ARG A 118 -10.23 2.01 -16.65
CA ARG A 118 -9.58 2.98 -17.55
C ARG A 118 -10.09 4.39 -17.29
N HIS A 119 -11.38 4.54 -17.00
CA HIS A 119 -11.96 5.82 -16.62
C HIS A 119 -11.48 6.27 -15.23
N VAL A 120 -11.50 5.38 -14.24
CA VAL A 120 -11.03 5.64 -12.87
C VAL A 120 -9.58 6.11 -12.87
N LEU A 121 -8.70 5.40 -13.58
CA LEU A 121 -7.25 5.66 -13.63
C LEU A 121 -6.83 6.60 -14.77
N ARG A 122 -7.78 7.31 -15.41
CA ARG A 122 -7.49 8.19 -16.53
C ARG A 122 -6.52 9.31 -16.12
N GLY A 123 -5.52 9.52 -16.96
CA GLY A 123 -4.50 10.56 -16.84
C GLY A 123 -3.99 10.97 -18.22
N ASN A 124 -2.87 11.70 -18.25
CA ASN A 124 -2.18 12.10 -19.49
C ASN A 124 -1.72 10.92 -20.36
N VAL A 125 -1.43 9.77 -19.76
CA VAL A 125 -1.06 8.51 -20.42
C VAL A 125 -1.75 7.33 -19.74
N GLU A 126 -1.67 6.13 -20.30
CA GLU A 126 -2.08 4.91 -19.59
C GLU A 126 -1.08 4.60 -18.46
N ILE A 127 -1.59 4.29 -17.27
CA ILE A 127 -0.74 3.90 -16.15
C ILE A 127 -0.01 2.57 -16.47
N PRO A 128 1.31 2.47 -16.26
CA PRO A 128 2.04 1.23 -16.56
C PRO A 128 1.56 0.09 -15.67
N MET A 129 1.47 -1.13 -16.20
CA MET A 129 0.87 -2.30 -15.52
C MET A 129 -0.63 -2.16 -15.27
N PHE A 130 -1.36 -1.54 -16.21
CA PHE A 130 -2.82 -1.38 -16.12
C PHE A 130 -3.54 -2.73 -16.04
N ARG A 131 -3.13 -3.72 -16.84
CA ARG A 131 -3.71 -5.07 -16.84
C ARG A 131 -3.56 -5.78 -15.50
N ASP A 132 -2.35 -5.72 -14.92
CA ASP A 132 -2.11 -6.31 -13.60
C ASP A 132 -3.02 -5.68 -12.53
N ARG A 133 -3.24 -4.35 -12.58
CA ARG A 133 -4.18 -3.71 -11.65
C ARG A 133 -5.62 -4.19 -11.85
N LEU A 134 -6.07 -4.35 -13.10
CA LEU A 134 -7.40 -4.88 -13.38
C LEU A 134 -7.59 -6.27 -12.79
N ASP A 135 -6.62 -7.15 -13.02
CA ASP A 135 -6.68 -8.53 -12.54
C ASP A 135 -6.60 -8.60 -11.01
N ILE A 136 -5.74 -7.77 -10.40
CA ILE A 136 -5.63 -7.66 -8.94
C ILE A 136 -6.95 -7.18 -8.32
N LEU A 137 -7.58 -6.14 -8.86
CA LEU A 137 -8.84 -5.61 -8.31
C LEU A 137 -9.94 -6.66 -8.37
N ARG A 138 -10.07 -7.37 -9.50
CA ARG A 138 -11.05 -8.46 -9.64
C ARG A 138 -10.79 -9.60 -8.66
N GLN A 139 -9.53 -9.95 -8.44
CA GLN A 139 -9.14 -10.94 -7.43
C GLN A 139 -9.51 -10.47 -6.02
N VAL A 140 -9.20 -9.22 -5.68
CA VAL A 140 -9.52 -8.62 -4.38
C VAL A 140 -11.03 -8.68 -4.12
N GLY A 141 -11.84 -8.23 -5.08
CA GLY A 141 -13.30 -8.30 -4.97
C GLY A 141 -13.81 -9.73 -4.79
N SER A 142 -13.28 -10.68 -5.57
CA SER A 142 -13.69 -12.08 -5.49
C SER A 142 -13.40 -12.70 -4.12
N VAL A 143 -12.20 -12.47 -3.58
CA VAL A 143 -11.78 -12.95 -2.25
C VAL A 143 -12.63 -12.31 -1.14
N LEU A 144 -12.88 -10.99 -1.21
CA LEU A 144 -13.71 -10.31 -0.23
C LEU A 144 -15.14 -10.84 -0.20
N VAL A 145 -15.74 -11.10 -1.38
CA VAL A 145 -17.07 -11.71 -1.47
C VAL A 145 -17.09 -13.11 -0.85
N SER A 146 -16.09 -13.94 -1.15
CA SER A 146 -16.09 -15.34 -0.69
C SER A 146 -15.72 -15.54 0.78
N GLU A 147 -14.85 -14.68 1.33
CA GLU A 147 -14.23 -14.93 2.64
C GLU A 147 -14.51 -13.85 3.69
N PHE A 148 -14.93 -12.66 3.27
CA PHE A 148 -15.06 -11.48 4.14
C PHE A 148 -16.41 -10.78 4.01
N ASP A 149 -17.45 -11.51 3.58
CA ASP A 149 -18.82 -11.01 3.42
C ASP A 149 -18.91 -9.74 2.56
N GLY A 150 -17.99 -9.64 1.58
CA GLY A 150 -17.88 -8.51 0.66
C GLY A 150 -17.33 -7.21 1.26
N ARG A 151 -16.71 -7.22 2.45
CA ARG A 151 -16.28 -5.99 3.14
C ARG A 151 -14.82 -6.02 3.59
N PHE A 152 -14.06 -4.97 3.23
CA PHE A 152 -12.68 -4.76 3.70
C PHE A 152 -12.56 -4.73 5.23
N VAL A 153 -13.54 -4.18 5.95
CA VAL A 153 -13.50 -4.12 7.42
C VAL A 153 -13.59 -5.49 8.09
N ASN A 154 -14.22 -6.49 7.44
CA ASN A 154 -14.25 -7.85 7.96
C ASN A 154 -12.88 -8.53 7.82
N LEU A 155 -12.12 -8.21 6.78
CA LEU A 155 -10.71 -8.60 6.64
C LEU A 155 -9.85 -8.00 7.77
N ILE A 156 -10.07 -6.73 8.12
CA ILE A 156 -9.38 -6.10 9.26
C ILE A 156 -9.78 -6.80 10.57
N GLY A 157 -11.08 -7.02 10.79
CA GLY A 157 -11.58 -7.69 12.00
C GLY A 157 -11.05 -9.11 12.17
N ALA A 158 -10.83 -9.85 11.08
CA ALA A 158 -10.25 -11.19 11.10
C ALA A 158 -8.79 -11.23 11.58
N ALA A 159 -8.11 -10.09 11.64
CA ALA A 159 -6.75 -9.98 12.19
C ALA A 159 -6.73 -9.77 13.72
N GLU A 160 -7.88 -9.66 14.39
CA GLU A 160 -7.98 -9.57 15.86
C GLU A 160 -7.08 -8.49 16.50
N ASN A 161 -7.12 -7.29 15.91
CA ASN A 161 -6.39 -6.10 16.39
C ASN A 161 -4.88 -6.36 16.47
N ASP A 162 -4.34 -7.05 15.46
CA ASP A 162 -2.96 -7.48 15.42
C ASP A 162 -2.30 -7.21 14.06
N ALA A 163 -1.27 -6.36 14.07
CA ALA A 163 -0.58 -5.93 12.87
C ALA A 163 0.10 -7.09 12.13
N VAL A 164 0.70 -8.03 12.85
CA VAL A 164 1.40 -9.17 12.24
C VAL A 164 0.39 -10.11 11.60
N ALA A 165 -0.73 -10.38 12.29
CA ALA A 165 -1.79 -11.22 11.74
C ALA A 165 -2.43 -10.58 10.50
N LEU A 166 -2.61 -9.25 10.47
CA LEU A 166 -3.12 -8.56 9.29
C LEU A 166 -2.17 -8.67 8.10
N VAL A 167 -0.85 -8.54 8.33
CA VAL A 167 0.15 -8.75 7.27
C VAL A 167 0.11 -10.18 6.73
N GLU A 168 0.06 -11.18 7.61
CA GLU A 168 -0.02 -12.60 7.22
C GLU A 168 -1.30 -12.88 6.43
N LEU A 169 -2.44 -12.37 6.90
CA LEU A 169 -3.73 -12.52 6.22
C LEU A 169 -3.73 -11.87 4.83
N LEU A 170 -3.15 -10.67 4.70
CA LEU A 170 -3.00 -9.99 3.41
C LEU A 170 -2.14 -10.80 2.44
N VAL A 171 -1.01 -11.34 2.90
CA VAL A 171 -0.10 -12.15 2.08
C VAL A 171 -0.76 -13.47 1.64
N ASP A 172 -1.47 -14.13 2.57
CA ASP A 172 -2.06 -15.44 2.32
C ASP A 172 -3.27 -15.37 1.39
N ARG A 173 -4.09 -14.32 1.50
CA ARG A 173 -5.35 -14.21 0.73
C ARG A 173 -5.22 -13.45 -0.58
N PHE A 174 -4.22 -12.59 -0.70
CA PHE A 174 -4.08 -11.72 -1.86
C PHE A 174 -2.66 -11.85 -2.43
N PRO A 175 -2.47 -12.70 -3.47
CA PRO A 175 -1.16 -12.95 -4.07
C PRO A 175 -0.35 -11.71 -4.47
N SER A 176 -1.02 -10.58 -4.77
CA SER A 176 -0.35 -9.32 -5.07
C SER A 176 0.48 -8.77 -3.89
N PHE A 177 0.18 -9.18 -2.66
CA PHE A 177 0.94 -8.81 -1.46
C PHE A 177 2.09 -9.78 -1.12
N ASN A 178 2.13 -10.97 -1.74
CA ASN A 178 3.16 -11.99 -1.52
C ASN A 178 4.49 -11.62 -2.21
N ASP A 179 5.13 -10.58 -1.68
CA ASP A 179 6.40 -10.04 -2.13
C ASP A 179 7.58 -10.81 -1.49
N VAL A 180 8.03 -11.86 -2.19
CA VAL A 180 9.16 -12.72 -1.79
C VAL A 180 10.17 -12.86 -2.92
N ALA A 181 11.44 -13.04 -2.56
CA ALA A 181 12.55 -13.32 -3.48
C ALA A 181 13.35 -14.54 -3.00
N SER A 182 14.11 -15.17 -3.91
CA SER A 182 15.06 -16.23 -3.54
C SER A 182 16.48 -15.67 -3.54
N LEU A 183 17.20 -15.86 -2.44
CA LEU A 183 18.62 -15.52 -2.31
C LEU A 183 19.37 -16.70 -1.70
N ASN A 184 20.33 -17.25 -2.44
CA ASN A 184 21.12 -18.42 -2.02
C ASN A 184 20.26 -19.61 -1.57
N GLY A 185 19.15 -19.88 -2.28
CA GLY A 185 18.23 -20.97 -1.96
C GLY A 185 17.35 -20.73 -0.73
N LYS A 186 17.39 -19.54 -0.13
CA LYS A 186 16.49 -19.13 0.96
C LYS A 186 15.45 -18.14 0.44
N VAL A 187 14.23 -18.28 0.94
CA VAL A 187 13.15 -17.32 0.69
C VAL A 187 13.37 -16.09 1.57
N VAL A 188 13.42 -14.92 0.93
CA VAL A 188 13.47 -13.60 1.56
C VAL A 188 12.11 -12.97 1.39
N ALA A 189 11.45 -12.70 2.51
CA ALA A 189 10.17 -12.01 2.52
C ALA A 189 10.38 -10.51 2.67
N PHE A 190 9.75 -9.72 1.81
CA PHE A 190 9.63 -8.27 1.95
C PHE A 190 8.22 -7.90 2.43
N TYR A 191 7.19 -8.49 1.81
CA TYR A 191 5.78 -8.18 2.09
C TYR A 191 5.50 -6.67 2.16
N LYS A 192 6.21 -5.89 1.33
CA LYS A 192 6.34 -4.44 1.52
C LYS A 192 4.99 -3.75 1.55
N ARG A 193 4.10 -4.12 0.61
CA ARG A 193 2.76 -3.50 0.54
C ARG A 193 1.82 -3.97 1.64
N ALA A 194 1.98 -5.19 2.16
CA ALA A 194 1.14 -5.70 3.25
C ALA A 194 1.49 -5.00 4.56
N GLN A 195 2.80 -4.87 4.84
CA GLN A 195 3.27 -4.09 5.97
C GLN A 195 2.89 -2.61 5.84
N LEU A 196 3.04 -2.01 4.64
CA LEU A 196 2.64 -0.63 4.40
C LEU A 196 1.13 -0.42 4.59
N ALA A 197 0.28 -1.30 4.08
CA ALA A 197 -1.16 -1.21 4.28
C ALA A 197 -1.54 -1.22 5.77
N THR A 198 -0.92 -2.12 6.52
CA THR A 198 -1.12 -2.27 7.97
C THR A 198 -0.64 -1.03 8.75
N ALA A 199 0.55 -0.52 8.42
CA ALA A 199 1.08 0.68 9.05
C ALA A 199 0.26 1.94 8.72
N MET A 200 -0.13 2.11 7.44
CA MET A 200 -1.01 3.21 7.03
C MET A 200 -2.36 3.15 7.76
N LEU A 201 -2.89 1.95 8.00
CA LEU A 201 -4.13 1.77 8.75
C LEU A 201 -3.96 2.19 10.21
N TYR A 202 -2.89 1.75 10.88
CA TYR A 202 -2.59 2.19 12.24
C TYR A 202 -2.43 3.72 12.32
N GLU A 203 -1.61 4.31 11.45
CA GLU A 203 -1.30 5.74 11.48
C GLU A 203 -2.51 6.60 11.14
N ALA A 204 -3.32 6.22 10.15
CA ALA A 204 -4.49 6.99 9.74
C ALA A 204 -5.60 7.03 10.80
N PHE A 205 -5.60 6.10 11.75
CA PHE A 205 -6.55 6.07 12.86
C PHE A 205 -5.88 6.26 14.23
N GLU A 206 -4.62 6.66 14.26
CA GLU A 206 -3.86 6.93 15.51
C GLU A 206 -3.90 5.77 16.52
N GLY A 207 -3.97 4.52 16.05
CA GLY A 207 -4.07 3.35 16.91
C GLY A 207 -5.47 3.11 17.51
N GLU A 208 -6.51 3.76 17.00
CA GLU A 208 -7.90 3.61 17.46
C GLU A 208 -8.80 2.98 16.37
N GLY A 209 -9.98 2.49 16.77
CA GLY A 209 -11.00 2.00 15.82
C GLY A 209 -10.47 0.94 14.85
N TRP A 210 -10.54 1.20 13.54
CA TRP A 210 -10.01 0.28 12.52
C TRP A 210 -8.49 0.19 12.46
N GLY A 211 -7.77 1.13 13.09
CA GLY A 211 -6.32 1.10 13.24
C GLY A 211 -5.85 0.66 14.62
N ASP A 212 -6.73 0.19 15.51
CA ASP A 212 -6.34 -0.45 16.78
C ASP A 212 -5.63 -1.78 16.48
N LEU A 213 -4.33 -1.67 16.25
CA LEU A 213 -3.45 -2.76 15.88
C LEU A 213 -2.30 -2.82 16.87
N ARG A 214 -2.18 -3.96 17.55
CA ARG A 214 -1.04 -4.29 18.42
C ARG A 214 0.11 -4.84 17.58
N ARG A 215 1.30 -4.90 18.18
CA ARG A 215 2.52 -5.43 17.54
C ARG A 215 2.95 -4.66 16.29
N THR A 216 2.66 -3.36 16.20
CA THR A 216 3.11 -2.52 15.08
C THR A 216 4.63 -2.34 15.07
N GLU A 217 5.28 -2.50 16.23
CA GLU A 217 6.74 -2.54 16.38
C GLU A 217 7.41 -3.74 15.69
N GLU A 218 6.66 -4.78 15.33
CA GLU A 218 7.14 -5.93 14.54
C GLU A 218 7.15 -5.63 13.03
N LEU A 219 6.49 -4.54 12.60
CA LEU A 219 6.57 -4.06 11.23
C LEU A 219 7.95 -3.42 10.98
N THR A 220 8.46 -3.61 9.76
CA THR A 220 9.78 -3.10 9.37
C THR A 220 9.69 -1.75 8.66
N VAL A 221 10.83 -1.09 8.43
CA VAL A 221 10.89 0.10 7.55
C VAL A 221 10.69 -0.32 6.09
N PHE A 222 9.84 0.41 5.37
CA PHE A 222 9.49 0.10 3.98
C PHE A 222 10.47 0.78 3.02
N ALA A 223 11.16 0.00 2.18
CA ALA A 223 11.94 0.56 1.09
C ALA A 223 11.03 1.29 0.09
N ASP A 224 11.42 2.51 -0.30
CA ASP A 224 10.69 3.29 -1.30
C ASP A 224 10.68 2.56 -2.65
N TYR A 225 9.58 2.67 -3.40
CA TYR A 225 9.45 2.01 -4.70
C TYR A 225 10.43 2.57 -5.76
N LYS A 226 11.11 3.68 -5.49
CA LYS A 226 12.21 4.23 -6.29
C LYS A 226 13.55 3.58 -5.99
N LEU A 227 13.73 2.88 -4.87
CA LEU A 227 15.02 2.26 -4.53
C LEU A 227 15.54 1.31 -5.63
N PRO A 228 14.70 0.45 -6.26
CA PRO A 228 15.15 -0.35 -7.41
C PRO A 228 15.60 0.47 -8.62
N GLN A 229 15.22 1.75 -8.75
CA GLN A 229 15.68 2.62 -9.83
C GLN A 229 17.10 3.12 -9.60
N VAL A 230 17.46 3.38 -8.34
CA VAL A 230 18.79 3.90 -7.97
C VAL A 230 19.85 2.79 -7.92
N LEU A 231 19.42 1.55 -7.66
CA LEU A 231 20.30 0.38 -7.50
C LEU A 231 20.46 -0.46 -8.78
N ARG A 232 19.90 -0.02 -9.91
CA ARG A 232 20.03 -0.67 -11.22
C ARG A 232 21.06 0.02 -12.10
#